data_AF-A0AAQ3M0G0-F1
#
_entry.id   AF-A0AAQ3M0G0-F1
#
_cell.length_a   1.000
_cell.length_b   1.000
_cell.length_c   1.000
_cell.angle_alpha   90.00
_cell.angle_beta   90.00
_cell.angle_gamma   90.00
#
_symmetry.space_group_name_H-M   'P 1'
#
loop_
_entity.id
_entity.type
_entity.pdbx_description
1 polymer ?
#
loop_
_entity_poly.entity_id
_entity_poly.type
_entity_poly.pdbx_seq_one_letter_code
_entity_poly.pdbx_strand_id
1 'polypeptide(L)'
;MYSSKQQHPSSSSTTQSQQPNPLFSFKTAATLIAVLAIILAFYTPLRHGATTRLTSFLSRNTTPISKRAMATTSSTTAQSTSPALKITKRPWNARGHADHGWLYTYHTFSFASYYDPSMQSFGPLRVINEDRVEKGTGFGKHSHAEFLIWSYIVNGELEHKDSMGNLENLRRGEVQFTSAGTGISHSEYNRNKQEDVHFLQIWAKPNVSKLAPSYVTRKFTDEMKQDKLVRIMESVDRHSGKDAATEPIPMHSDLSMSASILSPGKSVTHELVKDGARNVYLHVVMSGRTQPKTGGAKIRVGDVELGEGDGAFVRGASGPGSISVESVGDTAAEFLLFDMGDN
;
A
#
# COMPACT_ATOMS: atom_id res chain seq x y z
N MET A 1 56.34 36.65 2.21
CA MET A 1 57.02 37.75 1.50
C MET A 1 57.45 37.25 0.12
N TYR A 2 57.57 38.18 -0.83
CA TYR A 2 58.26 38.16 -2.14
C TYR A 2 59.08 36.92 -2.60
N SER A 3 59.28 36.65 -3.89
CA SER A 3 58.62 37.03 -5.17
C SER A 3 59.51 36.53 -6.33
N SER A 4 58.94 36.28 -7.53
CA SER A 4 59.49 36.72 -8.85
C SER A 4 60.86 36.17 -9.35
N LYS A 5 61.21 36.12 -10.65
CA LYS A 5 60.55 36.10 -11.99
C LYS A 5 61.69 35.93 -13.04
N GLN A 6 61.36 35.44 -14.25
CA GLN A 6 61.95 35.88 -15.54
C GLN A 6 63.46 35.58 -15.81
N GLN A 7 64.00 35.60 -17.04
CA GLN A 7 63.51 36.10 -18.34
C GLN A 7 64.12 35.37 -19.56
N HIS A 8 63.52 35.53 -20.75
CA HIS A 8 64.06 35.13 -22.07
C HIS A 8 65.22 36.04 -22.56
N PRO A 9 65.81 35.79 -23.75
CA PRO A 9 65.31 36.49 -24.94
C PRO A 9 65.35 35.73 -26.31
N SER A 10 64.42 36.10 -27.21
CA SER A 10 64.54 36.29 -28.70
C SER A 10 65.11 35.19 -29.65
N SER A 11 64.74 35.08 -30.95
CA SER A 11 63.55 35.40 -31.76
C SER A 11 63.84 35.15 -33.27
N SER A 12 62.93 34.51 -34.03
CA SER A 12 62.68 34.64 -35.51
C SER A 12 61.78 33.46 -35.95
N SER A 13 60.56 33.59 -36.48
CA SER A 13 59.96 34.38 -37.58
C SER A 13 59.87 33.62 -38.91
N THR A 14 58.70 33.01 -39.19
CA THR A 14 58.19 32.76 -40.55
C THR A 14 56.64 32.83 -40.49
N THR A 15 56.00 33.13 -41.62
CA THR A 15 54.69 33.82 -41.67
C THR A 15 53.65 33.04 -42.51
N GLN A 16 52.38 33.46 -42.41
CA GLN A 16 51.20 33.08 -43.23
C GLN A 16 50.46 31.77 -42.78
N SER A 17 49.13 31.68 -42.80
CA SER A 17 48.08 32.58 -43.32
C SER A 17 46.78 32.61 -42.47
N GLN A 18 45.97 33.65 -42.68
CA GLN A 18 44.59 33.87 -42.17
C GLN A 18 43.56 33.09 -43.05
N GLN A 19 42.25 32.91 -42.79
CA GLN A 19 41.25 33.16 -41.71
C GLN A 19 39.94 32.36 -42.11
N PRO A 20 38.72 32.51 -41.50
CA PRO A 20 38.28 33.07 -40.21
C PRO A 20 37.35 32.16 -39.37
N ASN A 21 37.11 32.54 -38.10
CA ASN A 21 35.92 32.14 -37.33
C ASN A 21 34.75 33.10 -37.63
N PRO A 22 33.49 32.65 -37.50
CA PRO A 22 32.40 33.50 -37.02
C PRO A 22 32.08 33.20 -35.55
N LEU A 23 32.14 34.24 -34.72
CA LEU A 23 31.52 34.27 -33.40
C LEU A 23 29.99 34.26 -33.56
N PHE A 24 29.27 33.49 -32.75
CA PHE A 24 28.05 33.99 -32.09
C PHE A 24 27.83 33.29 -30.75
N SER A 25 27.70 34.11 -29.70
CA SER A 25 27.28 33.72 -28.35
C SER A 25 25.78 33.96 -28.22
N PHE A 26 25.05 33.12 -27.49
CA PHE A 26 24.20 33.56 -26.37
C PHE A 26 23.68 32.35 -25.55
N LYS A 27 23.00 32.66 -24.44
CA LYS A 27 22.81 31.79 -23.27
C LYS A 27 21.54 30.92 -23.33
N THR A 28 21.59 29.82 -22.56
CA THR A 28 20.46 29.18 -21.82
C THR A 28 19.12 28.91 -22.52
N ALA A 29 18.77 27.62 -22.64
CA ALA A 29 17.41 27.14 -22.44
C ALA A 29 17.43 25.69 -21.92
N ALA A 30 16.74 25.43 -20.81
CA ALA A 30 16.38 24.08 -20.37
C ALA A 30 14.98 23.75 -20.90
N THR A 31 14.69 22.49 -21.23
CA THR A 31 13.31 22.05 -21.52
C THR A 31 13.04 20.66 -20.96
N LEU A 32 11.84 20.47 -20.41
CA LEU A 32 11.35 19.26 -19.76
C LEU A 32 11.28 18.06 -20.72
N ILE A 33 11.43 16.85 -20.17
CA ILE A 33 10.73 15.67 -20.65
C ILE A 33 9.79 15.19 -19.54
N ALA A 34 8.50 15.43 -19.74
CA ALA A 34 7.42 14.83 -18.96
C ALA A 34 6.44 14.21 -19.96
N VAL A 35 6.29 12.88 -19.93
CA VAL A 35 5.40 12.14 -20.84
C VAL A 35 4.15 11.69 -20.10
N LEU A 36 3.01 11.90 -20.75
CA LEU A 36 1.66 11.70 -20.21
C LEU A 36 1.35 10.24 -19.84
N ALA A 37 0.44 10.09 -18.88
CA ALA A 37 -0.60 9.07 -18.94
C ALA A 37 -1.94 9.70 -18.49
N ILE A 38 -2.77 10.15 -19.45
CA ILE A 38 -4.14 10.62 -19.19
C ILE A 38 -5.07 10.03 -20.28
N ILE A 39 -6.26 9.60 -19.86
CA ILE A 39 -7.41 9.12 -20.66
C ILE A 39 -7.28 7.73 -21.28
N LEU A 40 -8.03 6.76 -20.74
CA LEU A 40 -9.08 6.03 -21.49
C LEU A 40 -9.97 5.21 -20.53
N ALA A 41 -11.30 5.47 -20.51
CA ALA A 41 -12.38 4.49 -20.29
C ALA A 41 -13.75 5.15 -19.97
N PHE A 42 -14.34 5.88 -20.92
CA PHE A 42 -15.80 6.14 -20.90
C PHE A 42 -16.36 6.13 -22.33
N TYR A 43 -16.71 4.94 -22.82
CA TYR A 43 -17.60 4.75 -23.97
C TYR A 43 -18.35 3.43 -23.83
N THR A 44 -19.67 3.50 -23.65
CA THR A 44 -20.62 2.43 -23.97
C THR A 44 -21.92 3.09 -24.46
N PRO A 45 -22.50 2.65 -25.60
CA PRO A 45 -23.71 3.26 -26.15
C PRO A 45 -24.99 2.66 -25.56
N LEU A 46 -26.07 3.46 -25.52
CA LEU A 46 -27.42 2.97 -25.25
C LEU A 46 -27.92 2.06 -26.38
N ARG A 47 -28.62 0.97 -26.04
CA ARG A 47 -29.81 0.50 -26.79
C ARG A 47 -30.87 -0.08 -25.83
N HIS A 48 -32.12 -0.04 -26.31
CA HIS A 48 -33.35 -0.25 -25.52
C HIS A 48 -33.73 -1.73 -25.33
N GLY A 49 -34.58 -2.00 -24.34
CA GLY A 49 -35.42 -3.21 -24.24
C GLY A 49 -36.56 -2.97 -23.25
N ALA A 50 -37.81 -3.03 -23.70
CA ALA A 50 -38.98 -2.69 -22.89
C ALA A 50 -39.80 -3.93 -22.50
N THR A 51 -40.54 -3.81 -21.38
CA THR A 51 -41.73 -4.60 -20.98
C THR A 51 -41.65 -6.12 -20.89
N THR A 52 -42.09 -6.69 -19.77
CA THR A 52 -43.20 -7.67 -19.68
C THR A 52 -43.81 -7.63 -18.26
N ARG A 53 -45.07 -8.08 -18.11
CA ARG A 53 -45.98 -7.83 -16.98
C ARG A 53 -45.90 -8.84 -15.83
N LEU A 54 -46.56 -8.49 -14.73
CA LEU A 54 -46.94 -9.35 -13.61
C LEU A 54 -47.74 -10.60 -14.04
N THR A 55 -47.60 -11.70 -13.28
CA THR A 55 -48.72 -12.60 -12.95
C THR A 55 -48.61 -13.18 -11.53
N SER A 56 -49.61 -12.85 -10.71
CA SER A 56 -50.23 -13.64 -9.62
C SER A 56 -49.49 -14.82 -8.98
N PHE A 57 -49.26 -14.73 -7.66
CA PHE A 57 -49.24 -15.89 -6.76
C PHE A 57 -50.60 -16.06 -6.07
N LEU A 58 -51.26 -17.21 -6.30
CA LEU A 58 -52.33 -17.73 -5.46
C LEU A 58 -52.16 -19.24 -5.35
N SER A 59 -51.86 -19.73 -4.15
CA SER A 59 -52.67 -20.78 -3.51
C SER A 59 -52.22 -20.98 -2.06
N ARG A 60 -53.13 -20.74 -1.11
CA ARG A 60 -53.06 -21.33 0.23
C ARG A 60 -53.90 -22.61 0.19
N ASN A 61 -53.35 -23.72 0.66
CA ASN A 61 -54.10 -24.86 1.19
C ASN A 61 -53.15 -25.59 2.16
N THR A 62 -53.35 -25.41 3.47
CA THR A 62 -54.15 -26.30 4.35
C THR A 62 -53.56 -27.70 4.50
N THR A 63 -53.00 -27.94 5.68
CA THR A 63 -52.69 -29.25 6.25
C THR A 63 -53.90 -30.18 6.24
N PRO A 64 -53.66 -31.50 6.30
CA PRO A 64 -54.18 -32.22 7.46
C PRO A 64 -53.10 -32.98 8.23
N ILE A 65 -53.39 -33.18 9.51
CA ILE A 65 -52.58 -33.90 10.50
C ILE A 65 -52.66 -35.40 10.23
N SER A 66 -51.54 -36.12 10.29
CA SER A 66 -51.53 -37.56 10.52
C SER A 66 -50.59 -37.93 11.66
N LYS A 67 -51.07 -38.77 12.58
CA LYS A 67 -50.33 -39.26 13.74
C LYS A 67 -49.63 -40.57 13.38
N ARG A 68 -48.31 -40.70 13.59
CA ARG A 68 -47.72 -41.79 14.39
C ARG A 68 -46.19 -41.78 14.50
N ALA A 69 -45.76 -42.46 15.57
CA ALA A 69 -44.48 -43.13 15.78
C ALA A 69 -43.23 -42.24 15.92
N MET A 70 -42.64 -42.30 17.11
CA MET A 70 -41.21 -42.03 17.29
C MET A 70 -40.43 -43.07 16.48
N ALA A 71 -39.57 -42.62 15.58
CA ALA A 71 -38.46 -43.40 15.05
C ALA A 71 -37.18 -42.69 15.47
N THR A 72 -36.28 -43.41 16.13
CA THR A 72 -35.01 -42.89 16.64
C THR A 72 -34.01 -42.76 15.48
N THR A 73 -34.25 -41.83 14.56
CA THR A 73 -33.26 -41.47 13.53
C THR A 73 -32.15 -40.67 14.18
N SER A 74 -31.00 -41.32 14.35
CA SER A 74 -29.73 -40.68 14.66
C SER A 74 -29.50 -39.53 13.68
N SER A 75 -29.60 -38.29 14.16
CA SER A 75 -29.24 -37.13 13.37
C SER A 75 -27.72 -37.14 13.19
N THR A 76 -27.25 -37.71 12.07
CA THR A 76 -25.87 -37.55 11.63
C THR A 76 -25.62 -36.07 11.53
N THR A 77 -24.88 -35.51 12.47
CA THR A 77 -24.44 -34.12 12.42
C THR A 77 -23.63 -33.96 11.15
N ALA A 78 -24.23 -33.32 10.14
CA ALA A 78 -23.50 -32.83 8.98
C ALA A 78 -22.47 -31.86 9.52
N GLN A 79 -21.24 -32.35 9.66
CA GLN A 79 -20.13 -31.59 10.19
C GLN A 79 -19.89 -30.47 9.20
N SER A 80 -20.34 -29.25 9.56
CA SER A 80 -20.15 -28.05 8.78
C SER A 80 -18.66 -27.77 8.71
N THR A 81 -17.99 -28.37 7.72
CA THR A 81 -16.62 -28.04 7.38
C THR A 81 -16.62 -26.60 6.90
N SER A 82 -16.27 -25.68 7.80
CA SER A 82 -15.93 -24.31 7.41
C SER A 82 -14.97 -24.40 6.21
N PRO A 83 -15.25 -23.71 5.10
CA PRO A 83 -14.43 -23.84 3.89
C PRO A 83 -12.97 -23.53 4.25
N ALA A 84 -12.06 -24.45 3.91
CA ALA A 84 -10.65 -24.30 4.26
C ALA A 84 -10.08 -23.00 3.70
N LEU A 85 -9.34 -22.26 4.53
CA LEU A 85 -8.72 -21.00 4.15
C LEU A 85 -7.82 -21.21 2.93
N LYS A 86 -8.10 -20.52 1.82
CA LYS A 86 -7.23 -20.52 0.66
C LYS A 86 -6.18 -19.43 0.82
N ILE A 87 -4.99 -19.83 1.25
CA ILE A 87 -3.82 -18.95 1.35
C ILE A 87 -3.05 -19.02 0.02
N THR A 88 -2.73 -17.88 -0.57
CA THR A 88 -1.99 -17.80 -1.84
C THR A 88 -0.88 -16.77 -1.70
N LYS A 89 0.36 -17.23 -1.71
CA LYS A 89 1.55 -16.38 -1.62
C LYS A 89 1.64 -15.40 -2.81
N ARG A 90 2.05 -14.17 -2.51
CA ARG A 90 2.51 -13.13 -3.45
C ARG A 90 4.03 -12.99 -3.28
N PRO A 91 4.85 -13.68 -4.08
CA PRO A 91 6.30 -13.63 -3.93
C PRO A 91 6.85 -12.21 -4.16
N TRP A 92 7.86 -11.81 -3.37
CA TRP A 92 8.46 -10.48 -3.43
C TRP A 92 8.97 -10.12 -4.83
N ASN A 93 9.53 -11.09 -5.53
CA ASN A 93 10.09 -10.99 -6.88
C ASN A 93 9.06 -11.16 -8.01
N ALA A 94 7.80 -11.47 -7.67
CA ALA A 94 6.68 -11.45 -8.61
C ALA A 94 5.96 -10.09 -8.60
N ARG A 95 6.25 -9.22 -7.63
CA ARG A 95 5.78 -7.82 -7.61
C ARG A 95 6.35 -7.06 -8.81
N GLY A 96 5.62 -6.04 -9.26
CA GLY A 96 6.19 -5.08 -10.19
C GLY A 96 7.41 -4.42 -9.55
N HIS A 97 8.45 -4.15 -10.32
CA HIS A 97 9.66 -3.52 -9.80
C HIS A 97 10.14 -2.45 -10.78
N ALA A 98 10.57 -1.30 -10.24
CA ALA A 98 11.28 -0.28 -10.97
C ALA A 98 12.41 0.32 -10.12
N ASP A 99 13.51 0.63 -10.79
CA ASP A 99 14.62 1.44 -10.28
C ASP A 99 14.79 2.63 -11.22
N HIS A 100 14.53 3.83 -10.69
CA HIS A 100 14.66 5.11 -11.40
C HIS A 100 15.92 5.89 -10.96
N GLY A 101 16.87 5.22 -10.29
CA GLY A 101 17.99 5.84 -9.60
C GLY A 101 17.56 6.47 -8.27
N TRP A 102 16.70 7.49 -8.36
CA TRP A 102 16.18 8.24 -7.19
C TRP A 102 15.06 7.51 -6.44
N LEU A 103 14.34 6.59 -7.10
CA LEU A 103 13.26 5.80 -6.54
C LEU A 103 13.48 4.32 -6.86
N TYR A 104 13.56 3.50 -5.81
CA TYR A 104 13.61 2.05 -5.89
C TYR A 104 12.34 1.47 -5.27
N THR A 105 11.45 0.91 -6.10
CA THR A 105 10.06 0.58 -5.70
C THR A 105 9.68 -0.86 -6.03
N TYR A 106 8.81 -1.45 -5.20
CA TYR A 106 8.05 -2.65 -5.54
C TYR A 106 6.54 -2.41 -5.46
N HIS A 107 5.83 -2.77 -6.52
CA HIS A 107 4.39 -2.66 -6.66
C HIS A 107 3.69 -4.00 -6.42
N THR A 108 2.98 -4.14 -5.31
CA THR A 108 2.18 -5.34 -5.02
C THR A 108 1.05 -5.53 -6.03
N PHE A 109 0.40 -4.41 -6.40
CA PHE A 109 -0.70 -4.33 -7.37
C PHE A 109 -0.31 -3.48 -8.59
N SER A 110 -1.05 -3.58 -9.68
CA SER A 110 -0.86 -2.78 -10.92
C SER A 110 -0.85 -1.29 -10.63
N PHE A 111 0.28 -0.63 -10.88
CA PHE A 111 0.50 0.78 -10.56
C PHE A 111 1.50 1.42 -11.54
N ALA A 112 1.31 2.70 -11.86
CA ALA A 112 2.08 3.42 -12.86
C ALA A 112 2.19 2.63 -14.19
N SER A 113 3.41 2.30 -14.64
CA SER A 113 3.67 1.50 -15.84
C SER A 113 3.63 -0.01 -15.61
N TYR A 114 3.58 -0.48 -14.35
CA TYR A 114 3.42 -1.91 -14.05
C TYR A 114 1.95 -2.31 -14.15
N TYR A 115 1.66 -3.28 -15.02
CA TYR A 115 0.33 -3.83 -15.22
C TYR A 115 0.34 -5.36 -15.17
N ASP A 116 -0.52 -5.91 -14.32
CA ASP A 116 -0.86 -7.32 -14.21
C ASP A 116 -2.38 -7.41 -13.94
N PRO A 117 -3.17 -7.94 -14.90
CA PRO A 117 -4.63 -7.98 -14.78
C PRO A 117 -5.12 -8.84 -13.60
N SER A 118 -4.30 -9.75 -13.08
CA SER A 118 -4.60 -10.56 -11.89
C SER A 118 -4.32 -9.84 -10.56
N MET A 119 -3.52 -8.77 -10.60
CA MET A 119 -3.06 -8.00 -9.44
C MET A 119 -3.60 -6.56 -9.50
N GLN A 120 -4.88 -6.35 -9.84
CA GLN A 120 -5.45 -5.00 -9.90
C GLN A 120 -5.84 -4.44 -8.53
N SER A 121 -6.39 -5.27 -7.65
CA SER A 121 -6.78 -4.94 -6.27
C SER A 121 -7.11 -6.22 -5.52
N PHE A 122 -7.24 -6.14 -4.20
CA PHE A 122 -7.81 -7.20 -3.37
C PHE A 122 -8.78 -6.56 -2.39
N GLY A 123 -10.07 -6.87 -2.49
CA GLY A 123 -11.10 -6.06 -1.82
C GLY A 123 -10.93 -4.56 -2.12
N PRO A 124 -11.09 -3.66 -1.14
CA PRO A 124 -10.83 -2.22 -1.27
C PRO A 124 -9.35 -1.85 -1.44
N LEU A 125 -8.41 -2.71 -1.08
CA LEU A 125 -6.97 -2.44 -1.15
C LEU A 125 -6.52 -2.37 -2.61
N ARG A 126 -5.98 -1.22 -3.02
CA ARG A 126 -5.63 -0.90 -4.41
C ARG A 126 -4.14 -0.76 -4.66
N VAL A 127 -3.38 -0.27 -3.69
CA VAL A 127 -1.92 -0.05 -3.81
C VAL A 127 -1.25 -0.48 -2.51
N ILE A 128 -0.16 -1.24 -2.63
CA ILE A 128 0.90 -1.32 -1.63
C ILE A 128 2.19 -1.21 -2.45
N ASN A 129 2.77 -0.02 -2.43
CA ASN A 129 4.13 0.20 -2.91
C ASN A 129 5.07 0.16 -1.73
N GLU A 130 6.25 -0.41 -1.93
CA GLU A 130 7.33 -0.40 -0.94
C GLU A 130 8.52 0.35 -1.52
N ASP A 131 8.66 1.60 -1.08
CA ASP A 131 9.41 2.64 -1.76
C ASP A 131 10.66 3.03 -0.98
N ARG A 132 11.77 3.16 -1.69
CA ARG A 132 13.03 3.71 -1.18
C ARG A 132 13.41 4.92 -2.03
N VAL A 133 13.46 6.10 -1.39
CA VAL A 133 13.69 7.38 -2.06
C VAL A 133 15.04 7.96 -1.65
N GLU A 134 15.86 8.26 -2.64
CA GLU A 134 17.21 8.81 -2.48
C GLU A 134 17.18 10.16 -1.76
N LYS A 135 18.14 10.37 -0.87
CA LYS A 135 18.36 11.65 -0.17
C LYS A 135 18.35 12.88 -1.08
N GLY A 136 17.58 13.89 -0.70
CA GLY A 136 17.39 15.14 -1.45
C GLY A 136 16.40 15.04 -2.62
N THR A 137 15.88 13.85 -2.93
CA THR A 137 14.93 13.61 -4.03
C THR A 137 13.50 13.40 -3.53
N GLY A 138 12.55 13.16 -4.44
CA GLY A 138 11.15 12.97 -4.04
C GLY A 138 10.14 13.10 -5.17
N PHE A 139 8.90 12.78 -4.83
CA PHE A 139 7.74 12.95 -5.67
C PHE A 139 7.36 14.43 -5.74
N GLY A 140 7.54 15.02 -6.92
CA GLY A 140 7.08 16.38 -7.22
C GLY A 140 5.56 16.53 -7.07
N LYS A 141 5.07 17.78 -7.10
CA LYS A 141 3.66 18.07 -6.86
C LYS A 141 2.75 17.35 -7.88
N HIS A 142 1.86 16.52 -7.38
CA HIS A 142 0.88 15.74 -8.14
C HIS A 142 -0.47 15.71 -7.40
N SER A 143 -1.52 15.16 -8.03
CA SER A 143 -2.91 15.25 -7.52
C SER A 143 -3.59 13.90 -7.43
N HIS A 144 -4.41 13.72 -6.39
CA HIS A 144 -5.23 12.53 -6.14
C HIS A 144 -6.69 12.92 -5.84
N ALA A 145 -7.62 12.02 -6.13
CA ALA A 145 -9.03 12.14 -5.77
C ALA A 145 -9.63 10.73 -5.59
N GLU A 146 -10.72 10.62 -4.84
CA GLU A 146 -11.49 9.37 -4.62
C GLU A 146 -10.64 8.16 -4.12
N PHE A 147 -9.56 8.44 -3.37
CA PHE A 147 -8.72 7.44 -2.70
C PHE A 147 -8.47 7.80 -1.24
N LEU A 148 -8.23 6.77 -0.43
CA LEU A 148 -7.72 6.85 0.93
C LEU A 148 -6.27 6.40 0.89
N ILE A 149 -5.35 7.27 1.27
CA ILE A 149 -3.91 7.15 1.03
C ILE A 149 -3.17 7.25 2.36
N TRP A 150 -2.18 6.39 2.61
CA TRP A 150 -1.33 6.52 3.79
C TRP A 150 0.10 6.04 3.59
N SER A 151 1.01 6.76 4.25
CA SER A 151 2.43 6.43 4.34
C SER A 151 2.75 5.76 5.67
N TYR A 152 3.37 4.58 5.62
CA TYR A 152 3.92 3.86 6.77
C TYR A 152 5.45 3.93 6.74
N ILE A 153 6.05 4.76 7.60
CA ILE A 153 7.50 4.99 7.56
C ILE A 153 8.25 3.85 8.26
N VAL A 154 9.14 3.19 7.52
CA VAL A 154 9.99 2.08 8.01
C VAL A 154 11.35 2.62 8.47
N ASN A 155 12.00 3.49 7.68
CA ASN A 155 13.27 4.11 8.05
C ASN A 155 13.43 5.48 7.37
N GLY A 156 14.21 6.38 7.98
CA GLY A 156 14.48 7.72 7.46
C GLY A 156 13.36 8.74 7.77
N GLU A 157 13.26 9.77 6.93
CA GLU A 157 12.33 10.90 7.10
C GLU A 157 11.72 11.32 5.76
N LEU A 158 10.39 11.51 5.71
CA LEU A 158 9.66 11.94 4.52
C LEU A 158 8.91 13.26 4.79
N GLU A 159 9.28 14.34 4.09
CA GLU A 159 8.51 15.59 4.07
C GLU A 159 7.24 15.38 3.22
N HIS A 160 6.07 15.43 3.83
CA HIS A 160 4.79 15.59 3.14
C HIS A 160 4.40 17.05 3.07
N LYS A 161 3.89 17.51 1.92
CA LYS A 161 3.30 18.85 1.76
C LYS A 161 2.09 18.82 0.84
N ASP A 162 0.98 19.43 1.24
CA ASP A 162 -0.25 19.44 0.44
C ASP A 162 -0.90 20.81 0.20
N SER A 163 -2.01 20.78 -0.55
CA SER A 163 -2.83 21.93 -0.94
C SER A 163 -3.79 22.42 0.15
N MET A 164 -3.95 21.69 1.26
CA MET A 164 -4.68 22.16 2.45
C MET A 164 -3.78 22.99 3.37
N GLY A 165 -2.46 22.95 3.15
CA GLY A 165 -1.46 23.71 3.89
C GLY A 165 -0.67 22.87 4.89
N ASN A 166 -0.90 21.56 4.95
CA ASN A 166 -0.11 20.69 5.82
C ASN A 166 1.32 20.59 5.31
N LEU A 167 2.27 20.58 6.24
CA LEU A 167 3.70 20.37 6.01
C LEU A 167 4.26 19.62 7.22
N GLU A 168 4.63 18.36 7.05
CA GLU A 168 5.11 17.49 8.13
C GLU A 168 6.29 16.64 7.66
N ASN A 169 7.19 16.33 8.59
CA ASN A 169 8.34 15.45 8.36
C ASN A 169 8.11 14.13 9.11
N LEU A 170 7.62 13.13 8.39
CA LEU A 170 7.19 11.83 8.90
C LEU A 170 8.40 10.93 9.19
N ARG A 171 8.42 10.29 10.35
CA ARG A 171 9.52 9.41 10.81
C ARG A 171 9.02 8.01 11.18
N ARG A 172 9.94 7.07 11.42
CA ARG A 172 9.61 5.70 11.83
C ARG A 172 8.64 5.68 13.01
N GLY A 173 7.57 4.89 12.87
CA GLY A 173 6.47 4.80 13.83
C GLY A 173 5.38 5.85 13.64
N GLU A 174 5.54 6.84 12.76
CA GLU A 174 4.43 7.72 12.35
C GLU A 174 3.73 7.14 11.11
N VAL A 175 2.41 7.23 11.12
CA VAL A 175 1.53 6.88 10.02
C VAL A 175 0.73 8.11 9.66
N GLN A 176 0.97 8.61 8.46
CA GLN A 176 0.25 9.72 7.86
C GLN A 176 -0.88 9.17 7.02
N PHE A 177 -2.06 9.79 7.10
CA PHE A 177 -3.25 9.43 6.35
C PHE A 177 -3.86 10.65 5.68
N THR A 178 -4.27 10.48 4.43
CA THR A 178 -5.02 11.44 3.62
C THR A 178 -6.27 10.77 3.06
N SER A 179 -7.44 11.32 3.36
CA SER A 179 -8.61 11.16 2.50
C SER A 179 -8.46 12.14 1.35
N ALA A 180 -8.23 11.67 0.12
CA ALA A 180 -8.07 12.56 -1.03
C ALA A 180 -9.42 13.20 -1.45
N GLY A 181 -10.52 12.48 -1.21
CA GLY A 181 -11.88 13.00 -1.36
C GLY A 181 -12.15 13.63 -2.74
N THR A 182 -12.78 14.79 -2.76
CA THR A 182 -13.04 15.60 -3.97
C THR A 182 -11.79 16.12 -4.69
N GLY A 183 -10.60 15.98 -4.08
CA GLY A 183 -9.33 16.32 -4.69
C GLY A 183 -8.34 16.95 -3.72
N ILE A 184 -7.11 16.43 -3.73
CA ILE A 184 -5.95 17.02 -3.05
C ILE A 184 -4.76 17.06 -4.01
N SER A 185 -3.85 18.02 -3.84
CA SER A 185 -2.56 18.02 -4.52
C SER A 185 -1.42 18.08 -3.51
N HIS A 186 -0.44 17.19 -3.63
CA HIS A 186 0.63 17.02 -2.64
C HIS A 186 1.98 16.68 -3.27
N SER A 187 3.03 16.70 -2.47
CA SER A 187 4.41 16.32 -2.82
C SER A 187 5.08 15.68 -1.62
N GLU A 188 5.92 14.68 -1.87
CA GLU A 188 6.56 13.84 -0.85
C GLU A 188 8.08 13.82 -1.11
N TYR A 189 8.89 14.40 -0.23
CA TYR A 189 10.33 14.56 -0.43
C TYR A 189 11.18 13.98 0.69
N ASN A 190 12.22 13.23 0.33
CA ASN A 190 13.31 12.98 1.26
C ASN A 190 14.18 14.25 1.36
N ARG A 191 13.96 15.05 2.40
CA ARG A 191 14.76 16.27 2.67
C ARG A 191 16.06 15.98 3.40
N ASN A 192 16.30 14.75 3.84
CA ASN A 192 17.58 14.34 4.39
C ASN A 192 18.66 14.44 3.29
N LYS A 193 19.90 14.73 3.69
CA LYS A 193 21.07 14.87 2.78
C LYS A 193 22.09 13.74 2.93
N GLN A 194 21.87 12.84 3.89
CA GLN A 194 22.79 11.79 4.30
C GLN A 194 22.17 10.40 4.04
N GLU A 195 20.92 10.22 4.45
CA GLU A 195 20.20 8.94 4.45
C GLU A 195 19.02 8.89 3.47
N ASP A 196 18.80 7.71 2.89
CA ASP A 196 17.58 7.39 2.12
C ASP A 196 16.38 7.18 3.06
N VAL A 197 15.16 7.36 2.55
CA VAL A 197 13.92 7.05 3.27
C VAL A 197 13.30 5.78 2.70
N HIS A 198 12.80 4.89 3.56
CA HIS A 198 12.09 3.67 3.23
C HIS A 198 10.71 3.67 3.90
N PHE A 199 9.67 3.50 3.10
CA PHE A 199 8.29 3.52 3.57
C PHE A 199 7.40 2.63 2.70
N LEU A 200 6.17 2.37 3.16
CA LEU A 200 5.13 1.80 2.32
C LEU A 200 4.06 2.85 2.04
N GLN A 201 3.76 3.06 0.76
CA GLN A 201 2.70 3.92 0.25
C GLN A 201 1.49 3.03 -0.08
N ILE A 202 0.41 3.19 0.68
CA ILE A 202 -0.71 2.25 0.73
C ILE A 202 -2.02 2.97 0.42
N TRP A 203 -2.79 2.46 -0.55
CA TRP A 203 -4.05 3.08 -0.95
C TRP A 203 -5.21 2.08 -0.88
N ALA A 204 -6.36 2.55 -0.39
CA ALA A 204 -7.65 1.87 -0.46
C ALA A 204 -8.70 2.73 -1.18
N LYS A 205 -9.67 2.06 -1.81
CA LYS A 205 -10.89 2.71 -2.32
C LYS A 205 -11.81 3.07 -1.14
N PRO A 206 -12.41 4.28 -1.13
CA PRO A 206 -13.44 4.60 -0.16
C PRO A 206 -14.76 3.91 -0.52
N ASN A 207 -15.58 3.60 0.48
CA ASN A 207 -16.96 3.13 0.32
C ASN A 207 -17.98 4.29 0.17
N VAL A 208 -17.51 5.54 0.31
CA VAL A 208 -18.28 6.78 0.11
C VAL A 208 -17.54 7.67 -0.87
N SER A 209 -18.19 8.08 -1.96
CA SER A 209 -17.63 9.02 -2.94
C SER A 209 -17.73 10.47 -2.48
N LYS A 210 -16.89 11.36 -3.05
CA LYS A 210 -16.90 12.82 -2.81
C LYS A 210 -16.76 13.22 -1.34
N LEU A 211 -16.00 12.45 -0.57
CA LEU A 211 -15.58 12.84 0.78
C LEU A 211 -14.89 14.21 0.75
N ALA A 212 -15.01 14.97 1.83
CA ALA A 212 -14.14 16.13 2.01
C ALA A 212 -12.68 15.65 2.12
N PRO A 213 -11.71 16.36 1.50
CA PRO A 213 -10.31 16.08 1.73
C PRO A 213 -9.97 16.25 3.21
N SER A 214 -9.19 15.33 3.77
CA SER A 214 -8.75 15.39 5.17
C SER A 214 -7.37 14.76 5.33
N TYR A 215 -6.67 15.17 6.40
CA TYR A 215 -5.30 14.76 6.71
C TYR A 215 -5.17 14.52 8.22
N VAL A 216 -4.44 13.48 8.61
CA VAL A 216 -4.03 13.24 10.01
C VAL A 216 -2.76 12.40 10.05
N THR A 217 -1.90 12.67 11.02
CA THR A 217 -0.77 11.80 11.37
C THR A 217 -0.94 11.28 12.79
N ARG A 218 -0.73 9.97 13.00
CA ARG A 218 -0.69 9.35 14.34
C ARG A 218 0.56 8.51 14.52
N LYS A 219 0.95 8.28 15.78
CA LYS A 219 2.20 7.60 16.15
C LYS A 219 1.93 6.25 16.80
N PHE A 220 2.43 5.20 16.16
CA PHE A 220 2.39 3.80 16.58
C PHE A 220 3.83 3.30 16.70
N THR A 221 4.41 3.43 17.90
CA THR A 221 5.85 3.17 18.11
C THR A 221 6.18 1.68 17.99
N ASP A 222 7.48 1.37 17.88
CA ASP A 222 7.94 -0.02 17.80
C ASP A 222 7.61 -0.80 19.07
N GLU A 223 7.68 -0.17 20.25
CA GLU A 223 7.30 -0.77 21.54
C GLU A 223 5.81 -1.11 21.63
N MET A 224 4.95 -0.40 20.88
CA MET A 224 3.53 -0.76 20.75
C MET A 224 3.36 -2.02 19.89
N LYS A 225 4.09 -2.10 18.77
CA LYS A 225 4.06 -3.20 17.78
C LYS A 225 4.81 -4.46 18.23
N GLN A 226 5.71 -4.35 19.21
CA GLN A 226 6.58 -5.43 19.65
C GLN A 226 5.80 -6.62 20.21
N ASP A 227 5.91 -7.76 19.52
CA ASP A 227 5.23 -9.04 19.80
C ASP A 227 3.71 -8.94 19.98
N LYS A 228 3.09 -7.92 19.37
CA LYS A 228 1.67 -7.58 19.47
C LYS A 228 1.14 -7.09 18.13
N LEU A 229 -0.13 -7.34 17.85
CA LEU A 229 -0.79 -6.84 16.65
C LEU A 229 -1.51 -5.52 17.00
N VAL A 230 -0.98 -4.39 16.52
CA VAL A 230 -1.54 -3.05 16.75
C VAL A 230 -2.43 -2.64 15.59
N ARG A 231 -3.70 -2.34 15.84
CA ARG A 231 -4.62 -1.75 14.86
C ARG A 231 -4.20 -0.30 14.58
N ILE A 232 -3.84 -0.02 13.32
CA ILE A 232 -3.39 1.29 12.82
C ILE A 232 -4.52 2.01 12.09
N MET A 233 -5.26 1.28 11.25
CA MET A 233 -6.41 1.79 10.49
C MET A 233 -7.67 1.01 10.85
N GLU A 234 -8.79 1.69 10.95
CA GLU A 234 -10.10 1.07 11.17
C GLU A 234 -11.20 1.74 10.33
N SER A 235 -12.19 0.96 9.91
CA SER A 235 -13.40 1.49 9.28
C SER A 235 -14.14 2.43 10.23
N VAL A 236 -14.66 3.54 9.72
CA VAL A 236 -15.55 4.44 10.48
C VAL A 236 -16.73 3.71 11.14
N ASP A 237 -17.21 2.61 10.53
CA ASP A 237 -18.32 1.79 11.05
C ASP A 237 -17.95 0.97 12.30
N ARG A 238 -16.65 0.80 12.57
CA ARG A 238 -16.10 0.02 13.70
C ARG A 238 -15.20 0.83 14.63
N HIS A 239 -14.87 2.06 14.25
CA HIS A 239 -14.04 2.96 15.04
C HIS A 239 -14.79 3.42 16.30
N SER A 240 -14.08 3.57 17.44
CA SER A 240 -14.68 3.90 18.74
C SER A 240 -15.28 5.31 18.84
N GLY A 241 -14.99 6.17 17.86
CA GLY A 241 -15.32 7.59 17.85
C GLY A 241 -14.40 8.46 18.72
N LYS A 242 -13.45 7.86 19.44
CA LYS A 242 -12.52 8.59 20.31
C LYS A 242 -11.32 9.11 19.51
N ASP A 243 -10.84 10.29 19.89
CA ASP A 243 -9.57 10.82 19.41
C ASP A 243 -8.53 10.72 20.52
N ALA A 244 -7.78 9.62 20.52
CA ALA A 244 -6.69 9.36 21.47
C ALA A 244 -5.50 8.72 20.74
N ALA A 245 -4.30 8.92 21.26
CA ALA A 245 -3.06 8.49 20.60
C ALA A 245 -2.94 6.97 20.37
N THR A 246 -3.70 6.16 21.11
CA THR A 246 -3.75 4.69 20.97
C THR A 246 -4.89 4.19 20.09
N GLU A 247 -5.78 5.06 19.62
CA GLU A 247 -6.89 4.68 18.74
C GLU A 247 -6.40 4.60 17.28
N PRO A 248 -6.91 3.66 16.47
CA PRO A 248 -6.58 3.59 15.05
C PRO A 248 -7.13 4.79 14.29
N ILE A 249 -6.50 5.17 13.18
CA ILE A 249 -7.01 6.23 12.30
C ILE A 249 -8.31 5.73 11.63
N PRO A 250 -9.43 6.48 11.73
CA PRO A 250 -10.68 6.12 11.08
C PRO A 250 -10.63 6.36 9.56
N MET A 251 -11.17 5.42 8.78
CA MET A 251 -11.23 5.52 7.33
C MET A 251 -12.58 5.07 6.75
N HIS A 252 -13.02 5.70 5.66
CA HIS A 252 -14.27 5.37 4.98
C HIS A 252 -14.11 4.19 4.02
N SER A 253 -13.81 3.00 4.54
CA SER A 253 -13.72 1.76 3.76
C SER A 253 -14.01 0.55 4.65
N ASP A 254 -14.51 -0.57 4.11
CA ASP A 254 -14.58 -1.83 4.87
C ASP A 254 -13.20 -2.52 4.84
N LEU A 255 -12.24 -1.86 5.47
CA LEU A 255 -10.87 -2.29 5.64
C LEU A 255 -10.40 -1.91 7.04
N SER A 256 -9.57 -2.76 7.62
CA SER A 256 -8.74 -2.46 8.77
C SER A 256 -7.30 -2.81 8.41
N MET A 257 -6.34 -2.12 9.03
CA MET A 257 -4.92 -2.43 8.92
C MET A 257 -4.32 -2.51 10.31
N SER A 258 -3.58 -3.56 10.57
CA SER A 258 -2.74 -3.74 11.75
C SER A 258 -1.26 -3.88 11.35
N ALA A 259 -0.35 -3.64 12.28
CA ALA A 259 1.07 -3.98 12.13
C ALA A 259 1.61 -4.66 13.39
N SER A 260 2.70 -5.43 13.22
CA SER A 260 3.44 -6.05 14.31
C SER A 260 4.93 -6.11 13.98
N ILE A 261 5.77 -6.12 15.02
CA ILE A 261 7.19 -6.46 14.95
C ILE A 261 7.35 -7.72 15.80
N LEU A 262 7.48 -8.87 15.15
CA LEU A 262 7.35 -10.18 15.80
C LEU A 262 8.70 -10.88 15.93
N SER A 263 9.18 -11.02 17.17
CA SER A 263 10.46 -11.68 17.48
C SER A 263 10.46 -13.14 17.05
N PRO A 264 11.63 -13.73 16.72
CA PRO A 264 11.75 -15.15 16.39
C PRO A 264 11.03 -16.07 17.40
N GLY A 265 10.22 -17.00 16.89
CA GLY A 265 9.45 -17.96 17.69
C GLY A 265 8.27 -17.38 18.46
N LYS A 266 7.88 -16.13 18.22
CA LYS A 266 6.64 -15.52 18.76
C LYS A 266 5.48 -15.69 17.78
N SER A 267 4.27 -15.52 18.30
CA SER A 267 3.04 -15.60 17.51
C SER A 267 2.04 -14.53 17.94
N VAL A 268 1.23 -14.06 17.01
CA VAL A 268 0.06 -13.22 17.25
C VAL A 268 -1.16 -13.80 16.54
N THR A 269 -2.34 -13.52 17.09
CA THR A 269 -3.61 -13.91 16.48
C THR A 269 -4.38 -12.66 16.11
N HIS A 270 -4.87 -12.60 14.87
CA HIS A 270 -5.80 -11.59 14.40
C HIS A 270 -7.22 -12.17 14.43
N GLU A 271 -8.05 -11.68 15.34
CA GLU A 271 -9.49 -11.92 15.31
C GLU A 271 -10.11 -11.10 14.17
N LEU A 272 -10.93 -11.75 13.33
CA LEU A 272 -11.58 -11.11 12.18
C LEU A 272 -12.50 -9.98 12.64
N VAL A 273 -12.41 -8.82 11.99
CA VAL A 273 -12.99 -7.56 12.51
C VAL A 273 -14.51 -7.46 12.41
N LYS A 274 -15.16 -8.42 11.75
CA LYS A 274 -16.61 -8.41 11.47
C LYS A 274 -17.10 -9.83 11.15
N ASP A 275 -18.33 -10.13 11.53
CA ASP A 275 -19.03 -11.36 11.15
C ASP A 275 -19.24 -11.48 9.63
N GLY A 276 -19.29 -12.72 9.14
CA GLY A 276 -19.45 -13.03 7.72
C GLY A 276 -18.13 -13.04 6.95
N ALA A 277 -18.21 -13.17 5.62
CA ALA A 277 -17.05 -13.37 4.75
C ALA A 277 -16.06 -12.19 4.80
N ARG A 278 -14.76 -12.52 4.95
CA ARG A 278 -13.63 -11.59 4.98
C ARG A 278 -12.51 -12.04 4.05
N ASN A 279 -11.77 -11.06 3.56
CA ASN A 279 -10.48 -11.22 2.91
C ASN A 279 -9.38 -10.73 3.85
N VAL A 280 -8.28 -11.47 3.96
CA VAL A 280 -7.10 -11.02 4.73
C VAL A 280 -5.88 -10.99 3.80
N TYR A 281 -5.12 -9.89 3.84
CA TYR A 281 -3.83 -9.78 3.17
C TYR A 281 -2.72 -9.58 4.20
N LEU A 282 -1.61 -10.30 4.06
CA LEU A 282 -0.40 -10.09 4.86
C LEU A 282 0.72 -9.56 3.96
N HIS A 283 1.56 -8.68 4.48
CA HIS A 283 2.74 -8.13 3.82
C HIS A 283 3.93 -8.09 4.78
N VAL A 284 5.03 -8.78 4.45
CA VAL A 284 6.27 -8.70 5.24
C VAL A 284 7.11 -7.54 4.72
N VAL A 285 7.50 -6.62 5.59
CA VAL A 285 8.34 -5.46 5.22
C VAL A 285 9.77 -5.93 4.94
N MET A 286 10.44 -5.37 3.93
CA MET A 286 11.82 -5.72 3.61
C MET A 286 12.82 -4.85 4.39
N SER A 287 13.84 -5.46 4.97
CA SER A 287 14.98 -4.73 5.55
C SER A 287 15.87 -4.07 4.49
N GLY A 288 15.91 -4.64 3.28
CA GLY A 288 16.77 -4.18 2.18
C GLY A 288 16.09 -4.17 0.81
N ARG A 289 16.85 -3.82 -0.24
CA ARG A 289 16.36 -3.73 -1.62
C ARG A 289 15.93 -5.09 -2.22
N THR A 290 16.36 -6.21 -1.66
CA THR A 290 15.99 -7.58 -2.07
C THR A 290 15.81 -8.47 -0.85
N GLN A 291 14.95 -9.50 -0.93
CA GLN A 291 14.83 -10.50 0.14
C GLN A 291 16.20 -11.18 0.41
N PRO A 292 16.57 -11.41 1.69
CA PRO A 292 17.79 -12.14 2.02
C PRO A 292 17.83 -13.55 1.43
N LYS A 293 19.00 -13.97 0.94
CA LYS A 293 19.21 -15.33 0.39
C LYS A 293 19.26 -16.41 1.48
N THR A 294 19.62 -16.03 2.70
CA THR A 294 19.83 -16.90 3.87
C THR A 294 19.44 -16.13 5.12
N GLY A 295 18.76 -16.77 6.07
CA GLY A 295 18.19 -16.12 7.25
C GLY A 295 17.11 -15.09 6.90
N GLY A 296 17.02 -14.04 7.71
CA GLY A 296 16.13 -12.90 7.54
C GLY A 296 14.76 -13.06 8.19
N ALA A 297 13.97 -11.99 8.11
CA ALA A 297 12.63 -11.97 8.70
C ALA A 297 11.69 -12.89 7.91
N LYS A 298 10.99 -13.78 8.62
CA LYS A 298 9.97 -14.67 8.05
C LYS A 298 8.80 -14.86 8.99
N ILE A 299 7.60 -14.91 8.43
CA ILE A 299 6.38 -15.33 9.14
C ILE A 299 5.74 -16.55 8.47
N ARG A 300 4.99 -17.33 9.24
CA ARG A 300 4.14 -18.42 8.76
C ARG A 300 2.68 -18.08 9.04
N VAL A 301 1.82 -18.33 8.06
CA VAL A 301 0.36 -18.22 8.17
C VAL A 301 -0.27 -19.46 7.52
N GLY A 302 -0.93 -20.29 8.33
CA GLY A 302 -1.31 -21.64 7.92
C GLY A 302 -0.09 -22.48 7.53
N ASP A 303 -0.09 -23.01 6.32
CA ASP A 303 1.01 -23.78 5.70
C ASP A 303 1.98 -22.93 4.87
N VAL A 304 1.75 -21.62 4.75
CA VAL A 304 2.54 -20.73 3.89
C VAL A 304 3.55 -19.91 4.69
N GLU A 305 4.82 -20.00 4.30
CA GLU A 305 5.91 -19.13 4.80
C GLU A 305 6.16 -17.92 3.88
N LEU A 306 6.29 -16.75 4.47
CA LEU A 306 6.53 -15.46 3.85
C LEU A 306 7.82 -14.88 4.39
N GLY A 307 8.80 -14.59 3.53
CA GLY A 307 9.97 -13.81 3.88
C GLY A 307 9.78 -12.34 3.52
N GLU A 308 10.79 -11.52 3.82
CA GLU A 308 10.84 -10.10 3.49
C GLU A 308 10.36 -9.77 2.07
N GLY A 309 9.36 -8.88 1.97
CA GLY A 309 8.75 -8.43 0.71
C GLY A 309 7.69 -9.38 0.13
N ASP A 310 7.53 -10.59 0.67
CA ASP A 310 6.43 -11.47 0.31
C ASP A 310 5.13 -10.99 0.97
N GLY A 311 4.00 -11.33 0.35
CA GLY A 311 2.70 -11.25 0.97
C GLY A 311 1.87 -12.52 0.80
N ALA A 312 0.66 -12.54 1.35
CA ALA A 312 -0.30 -13.62 1.16
C ALA A 312 -1.73 -13.10 1.05
N PHE A 313 -2.45 -13.58 0.03
CA PHE A 313 -3.90 -13.44 -0.07
C PHE A 313 -4.57 -14.62 0.66
N VAL A 314 -5.32 -14.35 1.72
CA VAL A 314 -6.15 -15.31 2.44
C VAL A 314 -7.61 -15.09 2.04
N ARG A 315 -8.22 -16.09 1.41
CA ARG A 315 -9.63 -16.10 1.00
C ARG A 315 -10.41 -17.20 1.73
N GLY A 316 -11.72 -17.00 1.87
CA GLY A 316 -12.60 -17.94 2.58
C GLY A 316 -12.58 -17.79 4.10
N ALA A 317 -11.96 -16.74 4.63
CA ALA A 317 -12.10 -16.37 6.03
C ALA A 317 -13.54 -15.89 6.30
N SER A 318 -14.08 -16.19 7.48
CA SER A 318 -15.41 -15.73 7.89
C SER A 318 -15.42 -15.47 9.39
N GLY A 319 -15.94 -14.31 9.80
CA GLY A 319 -16.18 -14.02 11.21
C GLY A 319 -17.43 -14.74 11.74
N PRO A 320 -17.46 -15.15 13.02
CA PRO A 320 -16.34 -15.12 13.96
C PRO A 320 -15.28 -16.18 13.62
N GLY A 321 -14.02 -15.78 13.71
CA GLY A 321 -12.86 -16.60 13.35
C GLY A 321 -11.58 -15.79 13.39
N SER A 322 -10.41 -16.44 13.24
CA SER A 322 -9.12 -15.78 13.38
C SER A 322 -8.03 -16.34 12.48
N ILE A 323 -6.97 -15.54 12.30
CA ILE A 323 -5.76 -15.87 11.56
C ILE A 323 -4.58 -15.80 12.53
N SER A 324 -3.87 -16.93 12.70
CA SER A 324 -2.63 -16.97 13.49
C SER A 324 -1.41 -16.73 12.60
N VAL A 325 -0.46 -15.96 13.12
CA VAL A 325 0.81 -15.62 12.45
C VAL A 325 1.96 -15.91 13.41
N GLU A 326 2.91 -16.73 12.98
CA GLU A 326 4.10 -17.13 13.74
C GLU A 326 5.36 -16.53 13.08
N SER A 327 6.32 -16.03 13.86
CA SER A 327 7.63 -15.62 13.36
C SER A 327 8.58 -16.81 13.34
N VAL A 328 9.08 -17.13 12.15
CA VAL A 328 9.82 -18.37 11.84
C VAL A 328 11.18 -18.09 11.21
N GLY A 329 11.56 -16.81 11.13
CA GLY A 329 12.89 -16.34 10.76
C GLY A 329 13.86 -16.34 11.93
N ASP A 330 15.11 -15.96 11.67
CA ASP A 330 16.15 -15.76 12.68
C ASP A 330 16.25 -14.30 13.15
N THR A 331 15.57 -13.37 12.47
CA THR A 331 15.41 -11.97 12.88
C THR A 331 13.93 -11.61 13.12
N ALA A 332 13.68 -10.49 13.81
CA ALA A 332 12.32 -10.02 14.05
C ALA A 332 11.62 -9.59 12.74
N ALA A 333 10.37 -10.02 12.56
CA ALA A 333 9.61 -9.76 11.36
C ALA A 333 8.64 -8.59 11.56
N GLU A 334 8.90 -7.46 10.89
CA GLU A 334 7.92 -6.38 10.75
C GLU A 334 6.95 -6.72 9.61
N PHE A 335 5.66 -6.82 9.92
CA PHE A 335 4.63 -7.14 8.94
C PHE A 335 3.35 -6.33 9.14
N LEU A 336 2.62 -6.16 8.04
CA LEU A 336 1.32 -5.51 7.97
C LEU A 336 0.24 -6.58 7.70
N LEU A 337 -0.90 -6.46 8.34
CA LEU A 337 -2.07 -7.31 8.13
C LEU A 337 -3.28 -6.44 7.82
N PHE A 338 -3.96 -6.74 6.72
CA PHE A 338 -5.16 -6.04 6.26
C PHE A 338 -6.34 -7.00 6.31
N ASP A 339 -7.42 -6.63 6.97
CA ASP A 339 -8.67 -7.40 7.02
C ASP A 339 -9.79 -6.54 6.43
N MET A 340 -10.43 -7.05 5.36
CA MET A 340 -11.32 -6.28 4.50
C MET A 340 -12.49 -7.10 3.94
N GLY A 341 -13.51 -6.41 3.43
CA GLY A 341 -14.62 -7.03 2.69
C GLY A 341 -14.26 -7.47 1.26
N ASP A 342 -15.23 -8.03 0.53
CA ASP A 342 -15.09 -8.41 -0.89
C ASP A 342 -15.10 -7.24 -1.89
N ASN A 343 -15.45 -6.04 -1.41
CA ASN A 343 -15.70 -4.77 -2.14
C ASN A 343 -17.07 -4.67 -2.84
#